data_AF-A0AAD9EMP3-F1
#
_entry.id   AF-A0AAD9EMP3-F1
#
_cell.length_a   1.000
_cell.length_b   1.000
_cell.length_c   1.000
_cell.angle_alpha   90.00
_cell.angle_beta   90.00
_cell.angle_gamma   90.00
#
_symmetry.space_group_name_H-M   'P 1'
#
loop_
_entity.id
_entity.type
_entity.pdbx_description
1 polymer ?
#
loop_
_entity_poly.entity_id
_entity_poly.type
_entity_poly.pdbx_seq_one_letter_code
_entity_poly.pdbx_strand_id
1 'polypeptide(L)'
;MYAISQPNSGTSDYRLIRILGNGNTTTVTTFTQASKLYQSPFNAGDVDQNGQFWISTSGIDWYQYDFLPGSATYGRLVGSGLVDGGADGYTVGDWSVVPGSGGGDLWTIGVKNFNCVLMRWSRTTKDWTIGQSLGALTGVTSGTAPFWGATYATTDGYLYAVENNSGQVWRIDVDGSSPPVQQTSVPSTSRNDGARCLDSGSV
;
A
#
# COMPACT_ATOMS: atom_id res chain seq x y z
N MET A 1 13.23 4.70 -4.52
CA MET A 1 12.00 3.97 -4.12
C MET A 1 12.39 2.70 -3.37
N TYR A 2 11.46 2.11 -2.64
CA TYR A 2 11.62 0.81 -2.00
C TYR A 2 10.49 -0.13 -2.45
N ALA A 3 10.76 -1.44 -2.47
CA ALA A 3 9.79 -2.44 -2.91
C ALA A 3 10.09 -3.80 -2.26
N ILE A 4 9.17 -4.75 -2.44
CA ILE A 4 9.40 -6.15 -2.10
C ILE A 4 9.61 -6.94 -3.40
N SER A 5 10.73 -7.65 -3.51
CA SER A 5 10.96 -8.65 -4.55
C SER A 5 10.65 -10.04 -4.00
N GLN A 6 9.76 -10.74 -4.70
CA GLN A 6 9.19 -12.01 -4.26
C GLN A 6 9.41 -13.10 -5.32
N PRO A 7 9.76 -14.31 -4.92
CA PRO A 7 9.83 -15.45 -5.82
C PRO A 7 8.42 -15.89 -6.26
N ASN A 8 8.26 -16.34 -7.51
CA ASN A 8 6.98 -16.84 -8.02
C ASN A 8 6.60 -18.25 -7.49
N SER A 9 7.49 -18.93 -6.74
CA SER A 9 7.24 -20.21 -6.04
C SER A 9 8.40 -20.60 -5.10
N GLY A 10 8.13 -21.40 -4.06
CA GLY A 10 9.13 -22.05 -3.20
C GLY A 10 9.42 -21.36 -1.85
N THR A 11 10.27 -21.99 -1.02
CA THR A 11 10.72 -21.52 0.32
C THR A 11 11.75 -20.38 0.24
N SER A 12 11.57 -19.44 -0.68
CA SER A 12 12.59 -18.41 -0.92
C SER A 12 12.30 -17.15 -0.12
N ASP A 13 13.37 -16.57 0.43
CA ASP A 13 13.31 -15.33 1.17
C ASP A 13 12.77 -14.19 0.29
N TYR A 14 11.86 -13.41 0.86
CA TYR A 14 11.50 -12.09 0.37
C TYR A 14 12.71 -11.18 0.44
N ARG A 15 12.91 -10.35 -0.57
CA ARG A 15 13.96 -9.33 -0.57
C ARG A 15 13.29 -7.97 -0.49
N LEU A 16 13.56 -7.23 0.57
CA LEU A 16 13.21 -5.83 0.60
C LEU A 16 14.31 -5.07 -0.11
N ILE A 17 13.96 -4.37 -1.18
CA ILE A 17 14.90 -3.79 -2.12
C ILE A 17 14.78 -2.27 -2.17
N ARG A 18 15.90 -1.61 -2.46
CA ARG A 18 15.95 -0.21 -2.89
C ARG A 18 16.07 -0.18 -4.40
N ILE A 19 15.22 0.61 -5.05
CA ILE A 19 15.30 0.92 -6.48
C ILE A 19 15.96 2.28 -6.63
N LEU A 20 17.11 2.30 -7.32
CA LEU A 20 17.94 3.47 -7.58
C LEU A 20 17.38 4.27 -8.77
N GLY A 21 17.81 5.54 -8.90
CA GLY A 21 17.34 6.44 -9.97
C GLY A 21 17.65 5.95 -11.40
N ASN A 22 18.60 5.04 -11.56
CA ASN A 22 18.91 4.39 -12.83
C ASN A 22 18.17 3.06 -13.05
N GLY A 23 17.22 2.70 -12.17
CA GLY A 23 16.46 1.45 -12.23
C GLY A 23 17.18 0.23 -11.64
N ASN A 24 18.46 0.33 -11.26
CA ASN A 24 19.14 -0.77 -10.58
C ASN A 24 18.53 -1.01 -9.20
N THR A 25 18.60 -2.26 -8.74
CA THR A 25 18.09 -2.65 -7.42
C THR A 25 19.21 -3.11 -6.51
N THR A 26 19.07 -2.80 -5.21
CA THR A 26 19.92 -3.34 -4.16
C THR A 26 19.06 -4.01 -3.10
N THR A 27 19.47 -5.18 -2.62
CA THR A 27 18.80 -5.82 -1.47
C THR A 27 19.21 -5.09 -0.20
N VAL A 28 18.23 -4.56 0.53
CA VAL A 28 18.43 -3.89 1.81
C VAL A 28 18.43 -4.92 2.94
N THR A 29 17.45 -5.82 2.94
CA THR A 29 17.39 -6.97 3.84
C THR A 29 16.64 -8.12 3.20
N THR A 30 16.88 -9.33 3.69
CA THR A 30 16.06 -10.50 3.42
C THR A 30 15.06 -10.71 4.54
N PHE A 31 13.95 -11.35 4.20
CA PHE A 31 12.89 -11.68 5.13
C PHE A 31 12.34 -13.05 4.74
N THR A 32 12.31 -13.98 5.69
CA THR A 32 11.97 -15.38 5.38
C THR A 32 10.46 -15.59 5.43
N GLN A 33 9.93 -16.49 4.60
CA GLN A 33 8.52 -16.90 4.66
C GLN A 33 8.11 -17.41 6.05
N ALA A 34 9.02 -18.13 6.72
CA ALA A 34 8.78 -18.66 8.06
C ALA A 34 8.55 -17.56 9.11
N SER A 35 9.07 -16.35 8.88
CA SER A 35 8.87 -15.19 9.75
C SER A 35 7.57 -14.42 9.45
N LYS A 36 6.76 -14.87 8.48
CA LYS A 36 5.46 -14.26 8.19
C LYS A 36 4.43 -14.56 9.28
N LEU A 37 3.75 -13.51 9.73
CA LEU A 37 2.59 -13.60 10.60
C LEU A 37 1.38 -14.11 9.81
N TYR A 38 1.28 -13.74 8.52
CA TYR A 38 0.26 -14.25 7.61
C TYR A 38 0.87 -14.89 6.35
N GLN A 39 0.53 -16.15 6.05
CA GLN A 39 1.21 -16.98 5.06
C GLN A 39 0.69 -16.78 3.63
N SER A 40 0.76 -15.55 3.11
CA SER A 40 0.43 -15.16 1.72
C SER A 40 1.45 -14.13 1.23
N PRO A 41 1.68 -13.91 -0.07
CA PRO A 41 2.62 -12.88 -0.55
C PRO A 41 2.27 -11.47 -0.03
N PHE A 42 3.27 -10.65 0.28
CA PHE A 42 3.00 -9.22 0.53
C PHE A 42 2.48 -8.58 -0.75
N ASN A 43 1.42 -7.79 -0.65
CA ASN A 43 0.81 -7.09 -1.78
C ASN A 43 0.74 -5.57 -1.57
N ALA A 44 1.27 -5.08 -0.46
CA ALA A 44 1.23 -3.66 -0.14
C ALA A 44 2.55 -3.25 0.52
N GLY A 45 3.11 -2.13 0.10
CA GLY A 45 4.38 -1.63 0.61
C GLY A 45 4.62 -0.15 0.33
N ASP A 46 4.83 0.66 1.36
CA ASP A 46 5.21 2.07 1.14
C ASP A 46 6.13 2.62 2.23
N VAL A 47 6.91 3.64 1.89
CA VAL A 47 7.89 4.27 2.78
C VAL A 47 7.38 5.60 3.30
N ASP A 48 7.48 5.84 4.61
CA ASP A 48 7.04 7.10 5.18
C ASP A 48 8.11 8.19 5.19
N GLN A 49 7.72 9.40 5.60
CA GLN A 49 8.59 10.57 5.60
C GLN A 49 9.83 10.44 6.51
N ASN A 50 9.83 9.48 7.45
CA ASN A 50 10.93 9.22 8.36
C ASN A 50 11.82 8.06 7.87
N GLY A 51 11.65 7.64 6.62
CA GLY A 51 12.35 6.50 6.05
C GLY A 51 11.90 5.17 6.64
N GLN A 52 10.71 5.07 7.25
CA GLN A 52 10.21 3.78 7.73
C GLN A 52 9.45 3.09 6.61
N PHE A 53 9.82 1.86 6.27
CA PHE A 53 9.16 1.07 5.24
C PHE A 53 8.11 0.15 5.87
N TRP A 54 6.86 0.29 5.42
CA TRP A 54 5.69 -0.42 5.90
C TRP A 54 5.22 -1.42 4.86
N ILE A 55 5.15 -2.70 5.22
CA ILE A 55 4.70 -3.77 4.32
C ILE A 55 3.60 -4.60 4.96
N SER A 56 2.69 -5.13 4.14
CA SER A 56 1.53 -5.88 4.61
C SER A 56 1.07 -6.96 3.64
N THR A 57 0.40 -7.95 4.21
CA THR A 57 -0.36 -8.98 3.53
C THR A 57 -1.85 -8.64 3.65
N SER A 58 -2.37 -7.98 2.63
CA SER A 58 -3.80 -7.65 2.47
C SER A 58 -4.37 -6.86 3.67
N GLY A 59 -3.53 -6.09 4.36
CA GLY A 59 -3.92 -5.32 5.55
C GLY A 59 -4.12 -6.16 6.82
N ILE A 60 -3.77 -7.45 6.81
CA ILE A 60 -3.98 -8.38 7.94
C ILE A 60 -2.79 -8.35 8.92
N ASP A 61 -1.57 -8.22 8.40
CA ASP A 61 -0.35 -8.05 9.17
C ASP A 61 0.36 -6.75 8.77
N TRP A 62 1.31 -6.32 9.59
CA TRP A 62 2.17 -5.18 9.28
C TRP A 62 3.59 -5.46 9.74
N TYR A 63 4.54 -4.90 9.00
CA TYR A 63 5.95 -4.86 9.36
C TYR A 63 6.48 -3.46 9.11
N GLN A 64 7.30 -2.98 10.03
CA GLN A 64 7.99 -1.70 9.96
C GLN A 64 9.48 -1.96 9.91
N TYR A 65 10.15 -1.44 8.88
CA TYR A 65 11.60 -1.51 8.74
C TYR A 65 12.21 -0.12 8.73
N ASP A 66 13.40 0.01 9.32
CA ASP A 66 14.17 1.24 9.26
C ASP A 66 14.93 1.33 7.93
N PHE A 67 14.39 2.10 6.99
CA PHE A 67 14.91 2.29 5.64
C PHE A 67 15.42 3.73 5.44
N LEU A 68 15.72 4.45 6.53
CA LEU A 68 16.35 5.76 6.49
C LEU A 68 17.84 5.61 6.14
N PRO A 69 18.30 6.08 4.96
CA PRO A 69 19.69 5.94 4.57
C PRO A 69 20.65 6.54 5.60
N GLY A 70 21.70 5.81 5.96
CA GLY A 70 22.70 6.27 6.93
C GLY A 70 22.32 6.09 8.41
N SER A 71 21.11 5.60 8.71
CA SER A 71 20.76 5.22 10.08
C SER A 71 21.64 4.04 10.57
N ALA A 72 21.92 3.99 11.87
CA ALA A 72 22.69 2.89 12.48
C ALA A 72 21.94 1.53 12.43
N THR A 73 20.64 1.57 12.16
CA THR A 73 19.73 0.43 12.10
C THR A 73 19.17 0.18 10.70
N TYR A 74 19.77 0.78 9.66
CA TYR A 74 19.31 0.64 8.29
C TYR A 74 19.13 -0.83 7.89
N GLY A 75 17.95 -1.16 7.37
CA GLY A 75 17.51 -2.49 6.98
C GLY A 75 16.96 -3.36 8.12
N ARG A 76 16.96 -2.90 9.38
CA ARG A 76 16.48 -3.69 10.52
C ARG A 76 14.96 -3.57 10.69
N LEU A 77 14.36 -4.66 11.15
CA LEU A 77 12.97 -4.68 11.59
C LEU A 77 12.83 -3.84 12.87
N VAL A 78 11.92 -2.87 12.84
CA VAL A 78 11.56 -2.03 13.99
C VAL A 78 10.43 -2.66 14.78
N GLY A 79 9.45 -3.26 14.09
CA GLY A 79 8.35 -3.97 14.72
C GLY A 79 7.43 -4.64 13.70
N SER A 80 6.58 -5.53 14.18
CA SER A 80 5.55 -6.19 13.38
C SER A 80 4.37 -6.62 14.25
N GLY A 81 3.24 -6.90 13.62
CA GLY A 81 2.06 -7.40 14.32
C GLY A 81 0.94 -7.83 13.37
N LEU A 82 -0.05 -8.51 13.94
CA LEU A 82 -1.35 -8.70 13.32
C LEU A 82 -2.20 -7.46 13.60
N VAL A 83 -3.10 -7.13 12.68
CA VAL A 83 -4.18 -6.16 12.91
C VAL A 83 -5.36 -6.91 13.52
N ASP A 84 -5.83 -6.46 14.68
CA ASP A 84 -6.97 -7.09 15.35
C ASP A 84 -8.23 -6.97 14.46
N GLY A 85 -8.96 -8.06 14.27
CA GLY A 85 -10.09 -8.12 13.31
C GLY A 85 -9.70 -7.98 11.82
N GLY A 86 -8.42 -7.78 11.49
CA GLY A 86 -7.95 -7.54 10.13
C GLY A 86 -8.56 -6.29 9.49
N ALA A 87 -8.68 -6.28 8.16
CA ALA A 87 -9.34 -5.18 7.43
C ALA A 87 -10.88 -5.27 7.47
N ASP A 88 -11.47 -5.80 8.55
CA ASP A 88 -12.92 -6.04 8.70
C ASP A 88 -13.53 -6.74 7.47
N GLY A 89 -12.84 -7.71 6.88
CA GLY A 89 -13.31 -8.42 5.68
C GLY A 89 -13.43 -7.57 4.40
N TYR A 90 -12.86 -6.37 4.36
CA TYR A 90 -12.60 -5.64 3.13
C TYR A 90 -11.35 -6.21 2.45
N THR A 91 -11.41 -6.35 1.12
CA THR A 91 -10.23 -6.65 0.31
C THR A 91 -9.35 -5.42 0.20
N VAL A 92 -8.07 -5.55 0.56
CA VAL A 92 -7.04 -4.51 0.45
C VAL A 92 -6.00 -4.96 -0.58
N GLY A 93 -5.96 -4.27 -1.73
CA GLY A 93 -5.10 -4.63 -2.84
C GLY A 93 -3.71 -3.98 -2.80
N ASP A 94 -3.61 -2.77 -2.26
CA ASP A 94 -2.36 -2.02 -2.03
C ASP A 94 -2.64 -0.87 -1.03
N TRP A 95 -1.63 -0.13 -0.58
CA TRP A 95 -1.77 1.08 0.24
C TRP A 95 -0.70 2.14 -0.08
N SER A 96 -0.95 3.38 0.33
CA SER A 96 0.04 4.46 0.21
C SER A 96 0.07 5.32 1.45
N VAL A 97 1.26 5.76 1.84
CA VAL A 97 1.44 6.82 2.84
C VAL A 97 0.94 8.13 2.25
N VAL A 98 -0.08 8.75 2.87
CA VAL A 98 -0.64 10.04 2.41
C VAL A 98 -0.19 11.18 3.33
N PRO A 99 0.69 12.10 2.87
CA PRO A 99 1.06 13.29 3.63
C PRO A 99 -0.08 14.32 3.76
N GLY A 100 0.19 15.44 4.43
CA GLY A 100 -0.78 16.54 4.54
C GLY A 100 -2.02 16.13 5.35
N SER A 101 -3.20 16.24 4.74
CA SER A 101 -4.48 15.86 5.36
C SER A 101 -4.53 14.37 5.75
N GLY A 102 -3.76 13.50 5.09
CA GLY A 102 -3.65 12.09 5.43
C GLY A 102 -2.84 11.78 6.70
N GLY A 103 -2.20 12.79 7.31
CA GLY A 103 -1.42 12.65 8.55
C GLY A 103 -0.16 11.79 8.43
N GLY A 104 0.22 11.41 7.19
CA GLY A 104 1.27 10.45 6.89
C GLY A 104 0.87 8.99 7.14
N ASP A 105 -0.38 8.69 7.49
CA ASP A 105 -0.83 7.31 7.64
C ASP A 105 -1.00 6.61 6.30
N LEU A 106 -1.22 5.29 6.33
CA LEU A 106 -1.43 4.50 5.12
C LEU A 106 -2.91 4.49 4.75
N TRP A 107 -3.22 4.72 3.48
CA TRP A 107 -4.57 4.79 2.95
C TRP A 107 -4.74 3.85 1.77
N THR A 108 -5.96 3.32 1.62
CA THR A 108 -6.31 2.36 0.57
C THR A 108 -7.79 2.48 0.18
N ILE A 109 -8.15 1.85 -0.93
CA ILE A 109 -9.54 1.59 -1.30
C ILE A 109 -9.88 0.15 -0.92
N GLY A 110 -10.66 -0.01 0.15
CA GLY A 110 -11.18 -1.31 0.59
C GLY A 110 -12.42 -1.71 -0.21
N VAL A 111 -12.56 -2.99 -0.54
CA VAL A 111 -13.72 -3.51 -1.28
C VAL A 111 -14.44 -4.60 -0.50
N LYS A 112 -15.75 -4.46 -0.29
CA LYS A 112 -16.63 -5.48 0.29
C LYS A 112 -17.95 -5.50 -0.48
N ASN A 113 -18.33 -6.65 -1.04
CA ASN A 113 -19.57 -6.80 -1.84
C ASN A 113 -19.73 -5.71 -2.93
N PHE A 114 -18.68 -5.50 -3.75
CA PHE A 114 -18.61 -4.46 -4.81
C PHE A 114 -18.58 -3.01 -4.31
N ASN A 115 -18.90 -2.76 -3.05
CA ASN A 115 -18.82 -1.43 -2.44
C ASN A 115 -17.37 -1.10 -2.09
N CYS A 116 -16.93 0.09 -2.54
CA CYS A 116 -15.64 0.66 -2.21
C CYS A 116 -15.77 1.62 -1.03
N VAL A 117 -14.79 1.56 -0.14
CA VAL A 117 -14.61 2.53 0.96
C VAL A 117 -13.17 3.03 0.96
N LEU A 118 -12.98 4.28 1.35
CA LEU A 118 -11.66 4.79 1.69
C LEU A 118 -11.32 4.31 3.10
N MET A 119 -10.22 3.57 3.25
CA MET A 119 -9.76 3.08 4.54
C MET A 119 -8.42 3.70 4.91
N ARG A 120 -8.25 4.00 6.20
CA ARG A 120 -7.00 4.48 6.80
C ARG A 120 -6.49 3.43 7.77
N TRP A 121 -5.25 3.02 7.61
CA TRP A 121 -4.51 2.27 8.62
C TRP A 121 -3.60 3.23 9.39
N SER A 122 -3.85 3.37 10.69
CA SER A 122 -3.05 4.27 11.51
C SER A 122 -1.71 3.64 11.88
N ARG A 123 -0.61 4.34 11.58
CA ARG A 123 0.71 3.92 12.07
C ARG A 123 0.86 4.10 13.57
N THR A 124 -0.02 4.84 14.24
CA THR A 124 0.04 4.99 15.70
C THR A 124 -0.69 3.87 16.40
N THR A 125 -1.96 3.62 16.05
CA THR A 125 -2.77 2.59 16.71
C THR A 125 -2.61 1.20 16.09
N LYS A 126 -1.99 1.11 14.91
CA LYS A 126 -1.82 -0.13 14.12
C LYS A 126 -3.14 -0.77 13.68
N ASP A 127 -4.16 0.06 13.46
CA ASP A 127 -5.53 -0.40 13.23
C ASP A 127 -6.22 0.36 12.08
N TRP A 128 -7.26 -0.24 11.52
CA TRP A 128 -8.05 0.28 10.42
C TRP A 128 -9.21 1.16 10.90
N THR A 129 -9.50 2.18 10.11
CA THR A 129 -10.72 2.97 10.21
C THR A 129 -11.29 3.21 8.81
N ILE A 130 -12.61 3.30 8.71
CA ILE A 130 -13.28 3.71 7.46
C ILE A 130 -13.35 5.23 7.47
N GLY A 131 -12.71 5.87 6.50
CA GLY A 131 -12.73 7.33 6.34
C GLY A 131 -13.96 7.80 5.56
N GLN A 132 -14.30 7.11 4.47
CA GLN A 132 -15.41 7.52 3.59
C GLN A 132 -16.05 6.31 2.88
N SER A 133 -17.36 6.36 2.68
CA SER A 133 -18.06 5.48 1.73
C SER A 133 -17.92 6.03 0.31
N LEU A 134 -17.41 5.22 -0.62
CA LEU A 134 -17.19 5.61 -2.02
C LEU A 134 -18.20 4.97 -2.98
N GLY A 135 -18.95 3.96 -2.53
CA GLY A 135 -19.94 3.27 -3.35
C GLY A 135 -19.29 2.37 -4.41
N ALA A 136 -20.01 2.07 -5.48
CA ALA A 136 -19.48 1.27 -6.59
C ALA A 136 -18.72 2.17 -7.58
N LEU A 137 -17.48 2.56 -7.24
CA LEU A 137 -16.67 3.49 -8.04
C LEU A 137 -16.57 3.07 -9.52
N THR A 138 -16.32 1.80 -9.80
CA THR A 138 -16.21 1.31 -11.19
C THR A 138 -17.57 1.12 -11.90
N GLY A 139 -18.68 1.29 -11.18
CA GLY A 139 -20.03 0.98 -11.65
C GLY A 139 -20.39 -0.52 -11.62
N VAL A 140 -19.45 -1.41 -11.28
CA VAL A 140 -19.70 -2.85 -11.21
C VAL A 140 -20.43 -3.20 -9.91
N THR A 141 -21.53 -3.95 -10.02
CA THR A 141 -22.37 -4.37 -8.89
C THR A 141 -22.66 -5.88 -8.86
N SER A 142 -22.11 -6.64 -9.81
CA SER A 142 -22.22 -8.09 -9.89
C SER A 142 -21.04 -8.69 -10.66
N GLY A 143 -20.83 -10.01 -10.56
CA GLY A 143 -19.70 -10.67 -11.22
C GLY A 143 -18.38 -10.51 -10.46
N THR A 144 -17.31 -10.12 -11.16
CA THR A 144 -15.99 -9.89 -10.54
C THR A 144 -15.98 -8.57 -9.78
N ALA A 145 -15.76 -8.61 -8.47
CA ALA A 145 -15.63 -7.41 -7.67
C ALA A 145 -14.38 -6.59 -8.06
N PRO A 146 -14.41 -5.25 -7.93
CA PRO A 146 -13.25 -4.41 -8.18
C PRO A 146 -12.05 -4.81 -7.32
N PHE A 147 -10.85 -4.68 -7.88
CA PHE A 147 -9.60 -4.90 -7.15
C PHE A 147 -8.63 -3.75 -7.42
N TRP A 148 -8.29 -2.98 -6.38
CA TRP A 148 -7.42 -1.83 -6.45
C TRP A 148 -5.98 -2.25 -6.18
N GLY A 149 -5.28 -2.68 -7.22
CA GLY A 149 -3.95 -3.29 -7.10
C GLY A 149 -2.79 -2.30 -7.04
N ALA A 150 -3.04 -1.01 -7.23
CA ALA A 150 -2.01 0.01 -7.03
C ALA A 150 -2.61 1.30 -6.50
N THR A 151 -1.89 1.92 -5.57
CA THR A 151 -2.19 3.23 -5.02
C THR A 151 -0.97 4.14 -5.06
N TYR A 152 -1.21 5.45 -5.15
CA TYR A 152 -0.18 6.47 -5.08
C TYR A 152 -0.73 7.66 -4.30
N ALA A 153 0.14 8.37 -3.59
CA ALA A 153 -0.25 9.57 -2.86
C ALA A 153 0.56 10.78 -3.31
N THR A 154 -0.10 11.93 -3.29
CA THR A 154 0.54 13.24 -3.51
C THR A 154 0.58 14.03 -2.20
N THR A 155 1.47 15.02 -2.13
CA THR A 155 1.71 15.81 -0.90
C THR A 155 0.54 16.70 -0.49
N ASP A 156 -0.41 16.91 -1.40
CA ASP A 156 -1.63 17.69 -1.23
C ASP A 156 -2.81 16.89 -0.65
N GLY A 157 -2.59 15.62 -0.25
CA GLY A 157 -3.58 14.83 0.48
C GLY A 157 -4.50 13.98 -0.40
N TYR A 158 -4.22 13.86 -1.70
CA TYR A 158 -4.97 12.95 -2.56
C TYR A 158 -4.36 11.56 -2.61
N LEU A 159 -5.25 10.56 -2.63
CA LEU A 159 -4.95 9.19 -3.01
C LEU A 159 -5.39 8.97 -4.47
N TYR A 160 -4.48 8.42 -5.27
CA TYR A 160 -4.76 7.93 -6.59
C TYR A 160 -4.80 6.41 -6.54
N ALA A 161 -5.82 5.78 -7.11
CA ALA A 161 -5.99 4.33 -7.09
C ALA A 161 -6.26 3.81 -8.50
N VAL A 162 -5.62 2.70 -8.86
CA VAL A 162 -5.77 2.02 -10.15
C VAL A 162 -6.50 0.71 -9.95
N GLU A 163 -7.63 0.55 -10.63
CA GLU A 163 -8.42 -0.68 -10.57
C GLU A 163 -8.01 -1.67 -11.67
N ASN A 164 -7.76 -2.91 -11.30
CA ASN A 164 -7.07 -3.89 -12.13
C ASN A 164 -7.92 -4.41 -13.29
N ASN A 165 -9.22 -4.60 -13.06
CA ASN A 165 -10.10 -5.24 -14.03
C ASN A 165 -10.48 -4.28 -15.17
N SER A 166 -10.77 -3.03 -14.83
CA SER A 166 -11.24 -1.99 -15.75
C SER A 166 -10.15 -1.03 -16.19
N GLY A 167 -9.03 -0.97 -15.45
CA GLY A 167 -7.97 0.00 -15.66
C GLY A 167 -8.33 1.43 -15.26
N GLN A 168 -9.48 1.66 -14.62
CA GLN A 168 -9.88 3.00 -14.21
C GLN A 168 -8.93 3.55 -13.13
N VAL A 169 -8.55 4.82 -13.29
CA VAL A 169 -7.74 5.56 -12.31
C VAL A 169 -8.63 6.60 -11.64
N TRP A 170 -8.69 6.55 -10.32
CA TRP A 170 -9.50 7.44 -9.51
C TRP A 170 -8.61 8.30 -8.62
N ARG A 171 -8.98 9.57 -8.48
CA ARG A 171 -8.42 10.50 -7.48
C ARG A 171 -9.44 10.71 -6.37
N ILE A 172 -9.03 10.49 -5.13
CA ILE A 172 -9.84 10.57 -3.92
C ILE A 172 -9.16 11.52 -2.94
N ASP A 173 -9.90 12.49 -2.42
CA ASP A 173 -9.43 13.35 -1.33
C ASP A 173 -9.58 12.61 0.00
N VAL A 174 -8.50 12.45 0.78
CA VAL A 174 -8.57 11.61 1.97
C VAL A 174 -9.29 12.24 3.14
N ASP A 175 -9.46 13.57 3.14
CA ASP A 175 -10.28 14.28 4.12
C ASP A 175 -11.76 14.41 3.71
N GLY A 176 -12.09 13.97 2.49
CA GLY A 176 -13.44 14.01 1.95
C GLY A 176 -13.94 15.42 1.58
N SER A 177 -13.06 16.43 1.48
CA SER A 177 -13.45 17.80 1.12
C SER A 177 -13.94 17.90 -0.32
N SER A 178 -13.55 16.95 -1.19
CA SER A 178 -13.93 16.87 -2.59
C SER A 178 -14.45 15.48 -2.96
N PRO A 179 -15.44 15.37 -3.89
CA PRO A 179 -15.91 14.09 -4.36
C PRO A 179 -14.82 13.32 -5.13
N PRO A 180 -14.83 11.98 -5.12
CA PRO A 180 -13.95 11.17 -5.97
C PRO A 180 -14.13 11.50 -7.45
N VAL A 181 -13.02 11.59 -8.18
CA VAL A 181 -13.03 11.90 -9.63
C VAL A 181 -12.21 10.87 -10.39
N GLN A 182 -12.85 10.17 -11.33
CA GLN A 182 -12.15 9.36 -12.32
C GLN A 182 -11.28 10.28 -13.20
N GLN A 183 -9.98 10.00 -13.25
CA GLN A 183 -9.03 10.83 -14.00
C GLN A 183 -8.87 10.34 -15.43
N THR A 184 -8.46 9.09 -15.58
CA THR A 184 -8.17 8.43 -16.85
C THR A 184 -8.40 6.92 -16.71
N SER A 185 -8.21 6.19 -17.80
CA SER A 185 -8.04 4.74 -17.75
C SER A 185 -6.67 4.36 -18.31
N VAL A 186 -6.08 3.32 -17.74
CA VAL A 186 -4.87 2.64 -18.21
C VAL A 186 -5.25 1.25 -18.71
N PRO A 187 -4.37 0.53 -19.45
CA PRO A 187 -4.63 -0.87 -19.77
C PRO A 187 -4.90 -1.69 -18.50
N SER A 188 -5.98 -2.46 -18.50
CA SER A 188 -6.29 -3.39 -17.41
C SER A 188 -5.14 -4.38 -17.21
N THR A 189 -4.73 -4.58 -15.96
CA THR A 189 -3.65 -5.52 -15.60
C THR A 189 -3.98 -6.15 -14.26
N SER A 190 -3.72 -7.46 -14.14
CA SER A 190 -3.78 -8.17 -12.85
C SER A 190 -2.48 -8.04 -12.04
N ARG A 191 -1.48 -7.33 -12.60
CA ARG A 191 -0.15 -7.15 -12.03
C ARG A 191 0.27 -5.69 -12.16
N ASN A 192 -0.05 -4.94 -11.13
CA ASN A 192 0.40 -3.57 -10.88
C ASN A 192 0.71 -3.49 -9.38
N ASP A 193 1.52 -2.49 -9.03
CA ASP A 193 1.88 -2.21 -7.66
C ASP A 193 2.14 -0.69 -7.55
N GLY A 194 1.80 -0.15 -6.39
CA GLY A 194 1.97 1.25 -6.05
C GLY A 194 3.13 1.43 -5.09
N ALA A 195 3.95 2.46 -5.33
CA ALA A 195 4.96 2.87 -4.36
C ALA A 195 5.27 4.34 -4.58
N ARG A 196 5.52 5.09 -3.51
CA ARG A 196 5.89 6.50 -3.66
C ARG A 196 7.36 6.69 -3.97
N CYS A 197 7.64 7.75 -4.72
CA CYS A 197 8.96 8.35 -4.77
C CYS A 197 9.08 9.37 -3.64
N LEU A 198 9.83 9.05 -2.58
CA LEU A 198 10.35 10.08 -1.68
C LEU A 198 11.54 10.75 -2.35
N ASP A 199 11.51 12.08 -2.43
CA ASP A 199 12.60 12.87 -3.00
C ASP A 199 13.90 12.58 -2.25
N SER A 200 14.95 12.21 -2.99
CA SER A 200 16.25 11.78 -2.44
C SER A 200 17.06 12.89 -1.77
N GLY A 201 16.53 14.12 -1.75
CA GLY A 201 17.11 15.27 -1.04
C GLY A 201 16.55 15.46 0.38
N SER A 202 15.56 14.66 0.76
CA SER A 202 14.86 14.73 2.06
C SER A 202 14.93 13.42 2.87
N VAL A 203 15.70 12.44 2.38
CA VAL A 203 16.06 11.17 3.04
C VAL A 203 17.49 10.78 2.72
#